data_AF-A0A6B3EKV4-F1
#
_entry.id   AF-A0A6B3EKV4-F1
#
_cell.length_a   1.000
_cell.length_b   1.000
_cell.length_c   1.000
_cell.angle_alpha   90.00
_cell.angle_beta   90.00
_cell.angle_gamma   90.00
#
_symmetry.space_group_name_H-M   'P 1'
#
loop_
_entity.id
_entity.type
_entity.pdbx_description
1 polymer ?
#
loop_
_entity_poly.entity_id
_entity_poly.type
_entity_poly.pdbx_seq_one_letter_code
_entity_poly.pdbx_strand_id
1 'polypeptide(L)' 'AESLPLVYNVVGRALNGHSDVDDVVQETLLRVVRALPQLRDEHAYRSWLMAIAVRRIRDRERALRAAGQHLADW' A
#
# COMPACT_ATOMS: atom_id res chain seq x y z
N ALA A 1 -6.62 -6.85 16.48
CA ALA A 1 -5.52 -5.86 16.65
C ALA A 1 -4.20 -6.27 15.99
N GLU A 2 -4.01 -7.51 15.52
CA GLU A 2 -2.72 -8.00 14.98
C GLU A 2 -2.39 -7.63 13.52
N SER A 3 -3.32 -7.01 12.78
CA SER A 3 -3.15 -6.72 11.35
C SER A 3 -2.31 -5.48 11.05
N LEU A 4 -2.28 -4.51 11.96
CA LEU A 4 -1.52 -3.27 11.81
C LEU A 4 -0.01 -3.52 11.69
N PRO A 5 0.63 -4.32 12.57
CA PRO A 5 2.03 -4.71 12.41
C PRO A 5 2.33 -5.42 11.08
N LEU A 6 1.40 -6.23 10.57
CA LEU A 6 1.57 -6.95 9.31
C LEU A 6 1.57 -6.00 8.10
N VAL A 7 0.70 -5.00 8.10
CA VAL A 7 0.66 -3.96 7.06
C VAL A 7 1.93 -3.12 7.09
N TYR A 8 2.37 -2.68 8.27
CA TYR A 8 3.62 -1.94 8.43
C TYR A 8 4.82 -2.74 7.93
N ASN A 9 4.91 -4.04 8.24
CA ASN A 9 6.02 -4.89 7.80
C ASN A 9 6.03 -5.09 6.28
N VAL A 10 4.88 -5.33 5.65
CA VAL A 10 4.79 -5.53 4.19
C VAL A 10 5.09 -4.24 3.45
N VAL A 11 4.50 -3.12 3.88
CA VAL A 11 4.69 -1.82 3.23
C VAL A 11 6.11 -1.30 3.48
N GLY A 12 6.61 -1.38 4.72
CA GLY A 12 7.97 -0.97 5.07
C GLY A 12 9.04 -1.76 4.31
N ARG A 13 8.87 -3.08 4.15
CA ARG A 13 9.80 -3.92 3.38
C ARG A 13 9.74 -3.64 1.87
N ALA A 14 8.57 -3.29 1.34
CA ALA A 14 8.41 -2.93 -0.06
C ALA A 14 9.02 -1.57 -0.42
N LEU A 15 9.24 -0.70 0.57
CA LEU A 15 9.66 0.68 0.35
C LEU A 15 11.11 0.98 0.73
N ASN A 16 11.86 -0.02 1.23
CA ASN A 16 13.33 -0.01 1.37
C ASN A 16 13.96 1.28 1.96
N GLY A 17 13.27 1.94 2.91
CA GLY A 17 13.81 3.10 3.63
C GLY A 17 13.81 4.42 2.86
N HIS A 18 13.03 4.57 1.79
CA HIS A 18 12.84 5.88 1.17
C HIS A 18 12.03 6.83 2.08
N SER A 19 12.28 8.14 2.01
CA SER A 19 11.57 9.16 2.81
C SER A 19 10.04 9.09 2.69
N ASP A 20 9.55 8.50 1.61
CA ASP A 20 8.13 8.41 1.28
C ASP A 20 7.43 7.21 1.96
N VAL A 21 8.15 6.40 2.75
CA VAL A 21 7.61 5.19 3.39
C VAL A 21 6.39 5.52 4.25
N ASP A 22 6.52 6.54 5.11
CA ASP A 22 5.50 6.89 6.08
C ASP A 22 4.23 7.42 5.40
N ASP A 23 4.38 8.22 4.34
CA ASP A 23 3.25 8.72 3.54
C ASP A 23 2.48 7.56 2.88
N VAL A 24 3.19 6.58 2.34
CA VAL A 24 2.57 5.43 1.67
C VAL A 24 1.88 4.51 2.67
N VAL A 25 2.48 4.30 3.84
CA VAL A 25 1.83 3.55 4.93
C VAL A 25 0.57 4.27 5.37
N GLN A 26 0.64 5.58 5.63
CA GLN A 26 -0.49 6.38 6.07
C GLN A 26 -1.63 6.36 5.05
N GLU A 27 -1.33 6.59 3.76
CA GLU A 27 -2.33 6.57 2.70
C GLU A 27 -2.98 5.17 2.53
N THR A 28 -2.20 4.11 2.74
CA THR A 28 -2.70 2.73 2.72
C THR A 28 -3.64 2.47 3.88
N LEU A 29 -3.26 2.86 5.10
CA LEU A 29 -4.11 2.70 6.28
C LEU A 29 -5.40 3.51 6.18
N LEU A 30 -5.35 4.75 5.68
CA LEU A 30 -6.54 5.58 5.45
C LEU A 30 -7.53 4.92 4.49
N ARG A 31 -7.04 4.30 3.41
CA ARG A 31 -7.92 3.55 2.49
C ARG A 31 -8.48 2.28 3.12
N VAL A 32 -7.69 1.56 3.89
CA VAL A 32 -8.15 0.38 4.64
C VAL A 32 -9.29 0.76 5.57
N VAL A 33 -9.13 1.82 6.37
CA VAL A 33 -10.18 2.29 7.28
C VAL A 33 -11.45 2.69 6.52
N ARG A 34 -11.31 3.38 5.37
CA ARG A 34 -12.46 3.78 4.53
C ARG A 34 -13.17 2.60 3.86
N ALA A 35 -12.44 1.54 3.52
CA ALA A 35 -12.98 0.38 2.82
C ALA A 35 -13.46 -0.71 3.80
N LEU A 36 -13.07 -0.66 5.07
CA LEU A 36 -13.44 -1.62 6.10
C LEU A 36 -14.97 -1.81 6.27
N PRO A 37 -15.81 -0.76 6.22
CA PRO A 37 -17.27 -0.94 6.28
C PRO A 37 -17.87 -1.73 5.11
N GLN A 38 -17.12 -1.89 4.02
CA GLN A 38 -17.54 -2.65 2.83
C GLN A 38 -17.10 -4.12 2.89
N LEU A 39 -16.34 -4.51 3.92
CA LEU A 39 -15.93 -5.90 4.12
C LEU A 39 -17.14 -6.71 4.57
N ARG A 40 -17.56 -7.65 3.72
CA ARG A 40 -18.76 -8.47 3.94
C ARG A 40 -18.49 -9.76 4.72
N ASP A 41 -17.22 -10.14 4.83
CA ASP A 41 -16.76 -11.36 5.51
C ASP A 41 -15.51 -11.02 6.35
N GLU A 42 -15.64 -11.17 7.67
CA GLU A 42 -14.56 -10.93 8.62
C GLU A 42 -13.40 -11.92 8.47
N HIS A 43 -13.66 -13.16 8.01
CA HIS A 43 -12.62 -14.15 7.76
C HIS A 43 -11.75 -13.77 6.56
N ALA A 44 -12.28 -12.97 5.63
CA ALA A 44 -11.54 -12.43 4.50
C ALA A 44 -10.67 -11.21 4.86
N TYR A 45 -10.75 -10.68 6.09
CA TYR A 45 -10.07 -9.45 6.48
C TYR A 45 -8.58 -9.43 6.13
N ARG A 46 -7.86 -10.53 6.42
CA ARG A 46 -6.41 -10.61 6.19
C ARG A 46 -6.06 -10.62 4.70
N SER A 47 -6.75 -11.41 3.90
CA SER A 47 -6.50 -11.50 2.45
C SER A 47 -6.93 -10.22 1.73
N TRP A 48 -8.06 -9.63 2.13
CA TRP A 48 -8.54 -8.33 1.67
C TRP A 48 -7.55 -7.20 1.97
N LEU A 49 -7.04 -7.14 3.20
CA LEU A 49 -6.05 -6.16 3.62
C LEU A 49 -4.76 -6.27 2.80
N MET A 50 -4.29 -7.49 2.56
CA MET A 50 -3.11 -7.74 1.72
C MET A 50 -3.34 -7.32 0.27
N ALA A 51 -4.53 -7.59 -0.28
CA ALA A 51 -4.87 -7.17 -1.64
C ALA A 51 -4.81 -5.63 -1.79
N ILE A 52 -5.29 -4.88 -0.79
CA ILE A 52 -5.19 -3.42 -0.76
C ILE A 52 -3.72 -2.98 -0.73
N ALA A 53 -2.92 -3.51 0.20
CA ALA A 53 -1.51 -3.14 0.34
C ALA A 53 -0.69 -3.43 -0.93
N VAL A 54 -0.85 -4.63 -1.52
CA VAL A 54 -0.15 -5.03 -2.75
C VAL A 54 -0.56 -4.15 -3.94
N ARG A 55 -1.85 -3.79 -4.05
CA ARG A 55 -2.33 -2.91 -5.12
C ARG A 55 -1.65 -1.55 -5.05
N ARG A 56 -1.45 -1.00 -3.84
CA ARG A 56 -0.78 0.29 -3.63
C ARG A 56 0.69 0.28 -4.01
N ILE A 57 1.43 -0.75 -3.59
CA ILE A 57 2.84 -0.90 -3.95
C ILE A 57 2.98 -0.91 -5.49
N ARG A 58 2.13 -1.69 -6.17
CA ARG A 58 2.13 -1.77 -7.64
C ARG A 58 1.71 -0.46 -8.32
N ASP A 59 0.72 0.25 -7.80
CA ASP A 59 0.32 1.58 -8.31
C ASP A 59 1.49 2.57 -8.23
N ARG A 60 2.22 2.56 -7.11
CA ARG A 60 3.37 3.44 -6.88
C ARG A 60 4.53 3.12 -7.80
N GLU A 61 4.89 1.84 -7.92
CA GLU A 61 5.94 1.40 -8.86
C GLU A 61 5.61 1.82 -10.29
N ARG A 62 4.35 1.69 -10.72
CA ARG A 62 3.92 2.15 -12.05
C ARG A 62 4.09 3.66 -12.21
N ALA A 63 3.68 4.45 -11.22
CA ALA A 63 3.82 5.91 -11.26
C ALA A 63 5.30 6.35 -11.30
N LEU A 64 6.17 5.72 -10.51
CA LEU A 64 7.61 5.99 -10.52
C LEU A 64 8.26 5.64 -11.85
N ARG A 65 7.91 4.48 -12.44
CA ARG A 65 8.39 4.08 -13.77
C ARG A 65 7.94 5.06 -14.86
N ALA A 66 6.67 5.49 -14.83
CA ALA A 66 6.14 6.46 -15.79
C ALA A 66 6.82 7.83 -15.67
N ALA A 67 7.09 8.31 -14.46
CA ALA A 67 7.82 9.56 -14.23
C ALA A 67 9.28 9.48 -14.70
N GLY A 68 9.95 8.34 -14.48
CA GLY A 68 11.31 8.09 -14.97
C GLY A 68 11.42 8.03 -16.49
N GLN A 69 10.42 7.42 -17.16
CA GLN A 69 10.31 7.45 -18.63
C GLN A 69 10.12 8.87 -19.14
N HIS A 70 9.22 9.64 -18.51
CA HIS A 70 9.00 11.03 -18.90
C HIS A 70 10.28 11.86 -18.81
N LEU A 71 11.10 11.71 -17.75
CA LEU A 71 12.36 12.44 -17.57
C LEU A 71 13.47 12.02 -18.54
N ALA A 72 13.40 10.80 -19.10
CA ALA A 72 14.36 10.30 -20.09
C ALA A 72 13.97 10.65 -21.53
N ASP A 73 12.70 11.00 -21.78
CA ASP A 73 12.17 11.41 -23.08
C ASP A 73 12.34 12.92 -23.37
N TRP A 74 12.87 13.71 -22.41
CA TRP A 74 13.24 15.13 -22.55
C TRP A 74 14.75 15.31 -22.76
#